data_AF-A0A9E3G1Q7-F1
#
_entry.id   AF-A0A9E3G1Q7-F1
#
_cell.length_a   1.000
_cell.length_b   1.000
_cell.length_c   1.000
_cell.angle_alpha   90.00
_cell.angle_beta   90.00
_cell.angle_gamma   90.00
#
_symmetry.space_group_name_H-M   'P 1'
#
loop_
_entity.id
_entity.type
_entity.pdbx_description
1 polymer ?
#
loop_
_entity_poly.entity_id
_entity_poly.type
_entity_poly.pdbx_seq_one_letter_code
_entity_poly.pdbx_strand_id
1 'polypeptide(L)'
;MAALISPLFYVSRFYTLLGLLSILHDSALAFRLVVAILLALQAYYALRAAKAVCADRYVSSILAFGVSANVFRVISVHECGPLTEFAAVAFLNMSVCTFMVLLLRIATGERDRYGWVSTGLFYSIASTIHPLTGFYGGIVLGLLGIVGFAVLGRLSLLIFGLSNAAGAALMPGPWLEPMIQFGKLVHTSTPNLDFMYFQGSVASGPLSALNPWSYGHFREDTVTTNYEVSVPVALALLILSVAGLILWKHFPKQSSRTTRNLLCSVLALSCALGVICMLVGCSSVFGNLFGIVQFPHRLVAYVNLCLLLIALCLFGMVDWQQLGARRNWPLWRVRIAVPVILIAALGLISKLAYVQAADLVFRNR
;
A
#
# COMPACT_ATOMS: atom_id res chain seq x y z
N MET A 1 -30.41 6.07 -22.10
CA MET A 1 -29.62 4.81 -22.15
C MET A 1 -28.24 5.05 -21.53
N ALA A 2 -28.21 5.58 -20.31
CA ALA A 2 -27.03 6.07 -19.61
C ALA A 2 -27.07 5.55 -18.17
N ALA A 3 -26.51 4.37 -17.92
CA ALA A 3 -26.35 3.78 -16.58
C ALA A 3 -25.41 2.55 -16.52
N LEU A 4 -24.64 2.24 -17.56
CA LEU A 4 -23.85 0.98 -17.64
C LEU A 4 -22.32 1.18 -17.51
N ILE A 5 -21.85 2.39 -17.21
CA ILE A 5 -20.41 2.74 -17.26
C ILE A 5 -19.75 2.78 -15.86
N SER A 6 -20.39 2.27 -14.80
CA SER A 6 -19.75 2.07 -13.48
C SER A 6 -20.33 0.84 -12.77
N PRO A 7 -19.58 0.12 -11.91
CA PRO A 7 -18.30 -0.55 -12.05
C PRO A 7 -18.52 -2.08 -12.24
N LEU A 8 -19.35 -2.49 -13.21
CA LEU A 8 -19.79 -3.90 -13.35
C LEU A 8 -18.65 -4.91 -13.55
N PHE A 9 -17.46 -4.47 -13.99
CA PHE A 9 -16.34 -5.37 -14.29
C PHE A 9 -15.23 -5.40 -13.23
N TYR A 10 -15.22 -4.50 -12.24
CA TYR A 10 -14.07 -4.32 -11.34
C TYR A 10 -14.23 -4.99 -9.98
N VAL A 11 -15.47 -5.34 -9.60
CA VAL A 11 -15.76 -5.69 -8.21
C VAL A 11 -16.67 -6.90 -8.03
N SER A 12 -17.27 -7.41 -9.12
CA SER A 12 -18.34 -8.40 -9.04
C SER A 12 -17.97 -9.59 -8.15
N ARG A 13 -16.77 -10.17 -8.31
CA ARG A 13 -16.34 -11.35 -7.54
C ARG A 13 -16.17 -11.08 -6.05
N PHE A 14 -15.59 -9.93 -5.67
CA PHE A 14 -15.40 -9.56 -4.28
C PHE A 14 -16.74 -9.26 -3.59
N TYR A 15 -17.64 -8.53 -4.28
CA TYR A 15 -18.99 -8.32 -3.77
C TYR A 15 -19.85 -9.59 -3.77
N THR A 16 -19.64 -10.53 -4.67
CA THR A 16 -20.31 -11.84 -4.61
C THR A 16 -19.92 -12.59 -3.34
N LEU A 17 -18.63 -12.62 -2.97
CA LEU A 17 -18.18 -13.23 -1.72
C LEU A 17 -18.77 -12.55 -0.50
N LEU A 18 -18.79 -11.21 -0.49
CA LEU A 18 -19.44 -10.45 0.58
C LEU A 18 -20.95 -10.69 0.63
N GLY A 19 -21.59 -10.81 -0.54
CA GLY A 19 -23.00 -11.18 -0.69
C GLY A 19 -23.29 -12.53 -0.04
N LEU A 20 -22.46 -13.54 -0.29
CA LEU A 20 -22.58 -14.86 0.34
C LEU A 20 -22.43 -14.78 1.87
N LEU A 21 -21.48 -13.99 2.38
CA LEU A 21 -21.34 -13.76 3.82
C LEU A 21 -22.55 -13.02 4.41
N SER A 22 -23.14 -12.11 3.63
CA SER A 22 -24.35 -11.37 4.03
C SER A 22 -25.64 -12.19 3.96
N ILE A 23 -25.61 -13.42 3.44
CA ILE A 23 -26.75 -14.35 3.57
C ILE A 23 -26.85 -14.83 5.02
N LEU A 24 -25.71 -15.02 5.69
CA LEU A 24 -25.65 -15.56 7.05
C LEU A 24 -25.81 -14.47 8.12
N HIS A 25 -25.48 -13.22 7.79
CA HIS A 25 -25.41 -12.09 8.69
C HIS A 25 -25.89 -10.81 8.00
N ASP A 26 -26.23 -9.77 8.76
CA ASP A 26 -26.47 -8.46 8.16
C ASP A 26 -25.24 -7.96 7.36
N SER A 27 -25.50 -7.29 6.24
CA SER A 27 -24.48 -6.80 5.33
C SER A 27 -23.43 -5.92 6.02
N ALA A 28 -23.85 -5.07 6.96
CA ALA A 28 -22.93 -4.20 7.70
C ALA A 28 -21.97 -5.01 8.58
N LEU A 29 -22.45 -6.10 9.19
CA LEU A 29 -21.61 -7.00 9.97
C LEU A 29 -20.62 -7.75 9.06
N ALA A 30 -21.09 -8.27 7.92
CA ALA A 30 -20.23 -8.98 6.96
C ALA A 30 -19.06 -8.10 6.49
N PHE A 31 -19.31 -6.84 6.14
CA PHE A 31 -18.27 -5.88 5.76
C PHE A 31 -17.26 -5.63 6.90
N ARG A 32 -17.74 -5.39 8.13
CA ARG A 32 -16.89 -5.15 9.30
C ARG A 32 -16.00 -6.36 9.60
N LEU A 33 -16.56 -7.57 9.52
CA LEU A 33 -15.81 -8.81 9.73
C LEU A 33 -14.70 -8.97 8.69
N VAL A 34 -15.00 -8.77 7.40
CA VAL A 34 -13.99 -8.86 6.34
C VAL A 34 -12.88 -7.83 6.55
N VAL A 35 -13.22 -6.58 6.87
CA VAL A 35 -12.23 -5.53 7.16
C VAL A 35 -11.38 -5.90 8.38
N ALA A 36 -11.99 -6.40 9.46
CA ALA A 36 -11.26 -6.83 10.66
C ALA A 36 -10.32 -8.01 10.36
N ILE A 37 -10.76 -9.00 9.58
CA ILE A 37 -9.94 -10.13 9.15
C ILE A 37 -8.77 -9.66 8.29
N LEU A 38 -9.01 -8.79 7.31
CA LEU A 38 -7.95 -8.25 6.45
C LEU A 38 -6.92 -7.46 7.23
N LEU A 39 -7.37 -6.64 8.20
CA LEU A 39 -6.48 -5.92 9.11
C LEU A 39 -5.63 -6.86 9.96
N ALA A 40 -6.24 -7.89 10.55
CA ALA A 40 -5.55 -8.87 11.36
C ALA A 40 -4.51 -9.67 10.54
N LEU A 41 -4.88 -10.12 9.34
CA LEU A 41 -3.97 -10.81 8.43
C LEU A 41 -2.83 -9.89 7.98
N GLN A 42 -3.14 -8.65 7.57
CA GLN A 42 -2.12 -7.68 7.20
C GLN A 42 -1.14 -7.43 8.35
N ALA A 43 -1.65 -7.22 9.56
CA ALA A 43 -0.82 -7.05 10.76
C ALA A 43 0.07 -8.26 11.02
N TYR A 44 -0.47 -9.48 10.86
CA TYR A 44 0.27 -10.72 11.01
C TYR A 44 1.44 -10.84 10.01
N TYR A 45 1.19 -10.62 8.71
CA TYR A 45 2.24 -10.71 7.69
C TYR A 45 3.25 -9.56 7.78
N ALA A 46 2.81 -8.35 8.12
CA ALA A 46 3.70 -7.23 8.39
C ALA A 46 4.59 -7.51 9.61
N LEU A 47 4.05 -8.07 10.69
CA LEU A 47 4.81 -8.48 11.86
C LEU A 47 5.80 -9.60 11.54
N ARG A 48 5.40 -10.57 10.70
CA ARG A 48 6.28 -11.65 10.24
C ARG A 48 7.44 -11.09 9.43
N ALA A 49 7.20 -10.17 8.50
CA ALA A 49 8.25 -9.50 7.73
C ALA A 49 9.15 -8.65 8.62
N ALA A 50 8.56 -7.88 9.54
CA ALA A 50 9.30 -7.08 10.51
C ALA A 50 10.22 -7.94 11.38
N LYS A 51 9.74 -9.06 11.92
CA LYS A 51 10.55 -10.01 12.71
C LYS A 51 11.66 -10.68 11.89
N ALA A 52 11.49 -10.82 10.57
CA ALA A 52 12.54 -11.36 9.71
C ALA A 52 13.70 -10.37 9.50
N VAL A 53 13.44 -9.06 9.57
CA VAL A 53 14.46 -8.00 9.43
C VAL A 53 14.96 -7.49 10.79
N CYS A 54 14.11 -7.49 11.81
CA CYS A 54 14.33 -6.89 13.12
C CYS A 54 14.23 -7.96 14.22
N ALA A 55 15.28 -8.10 15.03
CA ALA A 55 15.26 -9.01 16.18
C ALA A 55 14.41 -8.46 17.35
N ASP A 56 14.18 -7.14 17.38
CA ASP A 56 13.43 -6.49 18.45
C ASP A 56 11.91 -6.65 18.26
N ARG A 57 11.27 -7.32 19.24
CA ARG A 57 9.82 -7.59 19.20
C ARG A 57 8.97 -6.33 19.26
N TYR A 58 9.43 -5.28 19.95
CA TYR A 58 8.68 -4.05 20.11
C TYR A 58 8.70 -3.23 18.82
N VAL A 59 9.88 -3.02 18.24
CA VAL A 59 10.00 -2.33 16.95
C VAL A 59 9.24 -3.08 15.86
N SER A 60 9.33 -4.41 15.84
CA SER A 60 8.57 -5.23 14.90
C SER A 60 7.05 -5.02 15.03
N SER A 61 6.56 -4.88 16.27
CA SER A 61 5.15 -4.63 16.56
C SER A 61 4.72 -3.22 16.17
N ILE A 62 5.57 -2.21 16.42
CA ILE A 62 5.33 -0.82 16.02
C ILE A 62 5.28 -0.70 14.49
N LEU A 63 6.15 -1.40 13.77
CA LEU A 63 6.14 -1.43 12.30
C LEU A 63 4.85 -2.06 11.79
N ALA A 64 4.47 -3.23 12.30
CA ALA A 64 3.24 -3.91 11.91
C ALA A 64 1.98 -3.07 12.22
N PHE A 65 1.97 -2.42 13.39
CA PHE A 65 0.93 -1.48 13.76
C PHE A 65 0.91 -0.27 12.83
N GLY A 66 2.06 0.33 12.51
CA GLY A 66 2.16 1.43 11.56
C GLY A 66 1.56 1.07 10.19
N VAL A 67 1.92 -0.09 9.63
CA VAL A 67 1.33 -0.57 8.36
C VAL A 67 -0.18 -0.73 8.46
N SER A 68 -0.67 -1.29 9.56
CA SER A 68 -2.09 -1.61 9.76
C SER A 68 -2.95 -0.40 10.14
N ALA A 69 -2.38 0.58 10.83
CA ALA A 69 -3.05 1.82 11.20
C ALA A 69 -3.16 2.79 10.00
N ASN A 70 -2.23 2.69 9.05
CA ASN A 70 -2.28 3.43 7.78
C ASN A 70 -3.27 2.85 6.76
N VAL A 71 -4.10 1.90 7.18
CA VAL A 71 -5.22 1.45 6.37
C VAL A 71 -6.12 2.61 6.03
N PHE A 72 -6.63 2.58 4.80
CA PHE A 72 -7.51 3.53 4.14
C PHE A 72 -8.57 4.16 5.06
N ARG A 73 -9.14 5.29 4.62
CA ARG A 73 -10.28 5.93 5.32
C ARG A 73 -11.31 4.90 5.71
N VAL A 74 -11.98 5.14 6.85
CA VAL A 74 -13.17 4.38 7.21
C VAL A 74 -14.06 4.39 5.98
N ILE A 75 -14.27 3.19 5.45
CA ILE A 75 -15.12 2.94 4.31
C ILE A 75 -16.49 3.37 4.81
N SER A 76 -16.88 4.59 4.44
CA SER A 76 -18.25 5.04 4.61
C SER A 76 -19.09 3.97 3.93
N VAL A 77 -20.04 3.37 4.66
CA VAL A 77 -20.93 2.34 4.10
C VAL A 77 -21.72 2.89 2.90
N HIS A 78 -21.77 4.22 2.78
CA HIS A 78 -22.44 4.95 1.70
C HIS A 78 -21.59 5.11 0.44
N GLU A 79 -20.28 4.83 0.49
CA GLU A 79 -19.38 4.86 -0.66
C GLU A 79 -18.72 3.49 -0.81
N CYS A 80 -19.30 2.60 -1.61
CA CYS A 80 -18.78 1.23 -1.78
C CYS A 80 -17.46 1.18 -2.57
N GLY A 81 -17.15 2.17 -3.41
CA GLY A 81 -15.94 2.20 -4.26
C GLY A 81 -14.57 1.93 -3.58
N PRO A 82 -14.29 2.41 -2.36
CA PRO A 82 -13.00 2.26 -1.68
C PRO A 82 -12.72 0.88 -1.07
N LEU A 83 -13.72 0.01 -0.89
CA LEU A 83 -13.54 -1.25 -0.15
C LEU A 83 -12.70 -2.27 -0.91
N THR A 84 -12.90 -2.41 -2.22
CA THR A 84 -12.05 -3.27 -3.04
C THR A 84 -10.63 -2.80 -3.09
N GLU A 85 -10.45 -1.50 -3.24
CA GLU A 85 -9.11 -0.93 -3.26
C GLU A 85 -8.41 -1.18 -1.93
N PHE A 86 -9.10 -0.94 -0.80
CA PHE A 86 -8.60 -1.30 0.51
C PHE A 86 -8.20 -2.77 0.60
N ALA A 87 -9.09 -3.69 0.21
CA ALA A 87 -8.82 -5.12 0.26
C ALA A 87 -7.63 -5.52 -0.63
N ALA A 88 -7.57 -4.98 -1.86
CA ALA A 88 -6.48 -5.24 -2.79
C ALA A 88 -5.14 -4.70 -2.28
N VAL A 89 -5.11 -3.50 -1.70
CA VAL A 89 -3.92 -2.92 -1.06
C VAL A 89 -3.48 -3.77 0.13
N ALA A 90 -4.42 -4.27 0.94
CA ALA A 90 -4.10 -5.15 2.06
C ALA A 90 -3.46 -6.46 1.60
N PHE A 91 -4.01 -7.11 0.56
CA PHE A 91 -3.42 -8.29 -0.06
C PHE A 91 -2.08 -8.00 -0.73
N LEU A 92 -1.91 -6.84 -1.35
CA LEU A 92 -0.63 -6.45 -1.92
C LEU A 92 0.44 -6.23 -0.85
N ASN A 93 0.11 -5.59 0.27
CA ASN A 93 0.99 -5.46 1.43
C ASN A 93 1.40 -6.85 1.96
N MET A 94 0.44 -7.77 2.11
CA MET A 94 0.72 -9.15 2.52
C MET A 94 1.67 -9.85 1.55
N SER A 95 1.41 -9.74 0.24
CA SER A 95 2.23 -10.31 -0.83
C SER A 95 3.67 -9.80 -0.79
N VAL A 96 3.86 -8.48 -0.67
CA VAL A 96 5.19 -7.86 -0.58
C VAL A 96 5.90 -8.25 0.71
N CYS A 97 5.20 -8.29 1.85
CA CYS A 97 5.77 -8.77 3.11
C CYS A 97 6.22 -10.23 3.02
N THR A 98 5.42 -11.12 2.44
CA THR A 98 5.81 -12.53 2.25
C THR A 98 6.97 -12.68 1.29
N PHE A 99 7.01 -11.86 0.23
CA PHE A 99 8.11 -11.89 -0.73
C PHE A 99 9.41 -11.41 -0.12
N MET A 100 9.37 -10.37 0.72
CA MET A 100 10.52 -9.90 1.45
C MET A 100 11.09 -10.98 2.38
N VAL A 101 10.23 -11.67 3.14
CA VAL A 101 10.65 -12.80 3.99
C VAL A 101 11.28 -13.92 3.15
N LEU A 102 10.69 -14.24 1.99
CA LEU A 102 11.22 -15.23 1.08
C LEU A 102 12.63 -14.87 0.58
N LEU A 103 12.83 -13.62 0.13
CA LEU A 103 14.12 -13.14 -0.35
C LEU A 103 15.20 -13.23 0.74
N LEU A 104 14.87 -12.85 1.97
CA LEU A 104 15.79 -12.93 3.11
C LEU A 104 16.16 -14.37 3.46
N ARG A 105 15.18 -15.28 3.47
CA ARG A 105 15.41 -16.71 3.73
C ARG A 105 16.28 -17.36 2.65
N ILE A 106 16.04 -17.04 1.38
CA ILE A 106 16.90 -17.52 0.29
C ILE A 106 18.33 -16.97 0.45
N ALA A 107 18.48 -15.70 0.86
CA ALA A 107 19.78 -15.10 1.10
C ALA A 107 20.56 -15.78 2.25
N THR A 108 19.87 -16.39 3.21
CA THR A 108 20.47 -17.22 4.28
C THR A 108 20.58 -18.70 3.93
N GLY A 109 20.13 -19.12 2.75
CA GLY A 109 20.16 -20.51 2.30
C GLY A 109 18.98 -21.37 2.77
N GLU A 110 17.98 -20.77 3.42
CA GLU A 110 16.77 -21.45 3.86
C GLU A 110 15.78 -21.65 2.71
N ARG A 111 15.02 -22.77 2.77
CA ARG A 111 13.91 -23.04 1.85
C ARG A 111 12.60 -22.53 2.45
N ASP A 112 11.84 -21.73 1.70
CA ASP A 112 10.52 -21.25 2.14
C ASP A 112 9.43 -21.51 1.09
N ARG A 113 8.91 -22.74 1.05
CA ARG A 113 7.80 -23.13 0.16
C ARG A 113 6.55 -22.28 0.37
N TYR A 114 6.27 -21.95 1.64
CA TYR A 114 5.13 -21.13 2.00
C TYR A 114 5.25 -19.70 1.44
N GLY A 115 6.45 -19.11 1.49
CA GLY A 115 6.73 -17.78 0.93
C GLY A 115 6.39 -17.67 -0.56
N TRP A 116 6.75 -18.68 -1.36
CA TRP A 116 6.42 -18.72 -2.80
C TRP A 116 4.92 -18.72 -3.05
N VAL A 117 4.19 -19.64 -2.39
CA VAL A 117 2.75 -19.82 -2.60
C VAL A 117 1.96 -18.61 -2.08
N SER A 118 2.26 -18.16 -0.85
CA SER A 118 1.54 -17.04 -0.23
C SER A 118 1.70 -15.72 -0.99
N THR A 119 2.91 -15.42 -1.48
CA THR A 119 3.17 -14.22 -2.28
C THR A 119 2.30 -14.21 -3.55
N GLY A 120 2.34 -15.30 -4.32
CA GLY A 120 1.56 -15.41 -5.56
C GLY A 120 0.04 -15.43 -5.31
N LEU A 121 -0.40 -16.12 -4.25
CA LEU A 121 -1.82 -16.17 -3.87
C LEU A 121 -2.35 -14.79 -3.52
N PHE A 122 -1.69 -14.06 -2.61
CA PHE A 122 -2.14 -12.73 -2.21
C PHE A 122 -2.09 -11.74 -3.37
N TYR A 123 -1.07 -11.82 -4.22
CA TYR A 123 -1.02 -11.02 -5.43
C TYR A 123 -2.21 -11.31 -6.36
N SER A 124 -2.49 -12.58 -6.63
CA SER A 124 -3.58 -13.00 -7.50
C SER A 124 -4.95 -12.53 -6.99
N ILE A 125 -5.16 -12.61 -5.67
CA ILE A 125 -6.37 -12.09 -5.03
C ILE A 125 -6.44 -10.56 -5.19
N ALA A 126 -5.37 -9.82 -4.89
CA ALA A 126 -5.32 -8.37 -5.06
C ALA A 126 -5.67 -7.95 -6.50
N SER A 127 -5.08 -8.61 -7.50
CA SER A 127 -5.31 -8.34 -8.92
C SER A 127 -6.72 -8.68 -9.38
N THR A 128 -7.37 -9.66 -8.76
CA THR A 128 -8.77 -10.01 -9.05
C THR A 128 -9.75 -9.04 -8.39
N ILE A 129 -9.43 -8.54 -7.20
CA ILE A 129 -10.28 -7.60 -6.45
C ILE A 129 -10.19 -6.18 -7.03
N HIS A 130 -8.99 -5.75 -7.42
CA HIS A 130 -8.78 -4.41 -7.96
C HIS A 130 -7.66 -4.45 -9.04
N PRO A 131 -8.02 -4.59 -10.32
CA PRO A 131 -7.05 -4.82 -11.41
C PRO A 131 -5.97 -3.75 -11.53
N LEU A 132 -6.30 -2.48 -11.26
CA LEU A 132 -5.33 -1.37 -11.28
C LEU A 132 -4.28 -1.46 -10.18
N THR A 133 -4.70 -1.82 -8.96
CA THR A 133 -3.76 -2.06 -7.85
C THR A 133 -2.92 -3.31 -8.11
N GLY A 134 -3.53 -4.34 -8.70
CA GLY A 134 -2.84 -5.54 -9.16
C GLY A 134 -1.81 -5.29 -10.26
N PHE A 135 -2.11 -4.39 -11.20
CA PHE A 135 -1.17 -4.00 -12.24
C PHE A 135 0.10 -3.40 -11.63
N TYR A 136 -0.06 -2.40 -10.75
CA TYR A 136 1.08 -1.81 -10.03
C TYR A 136 1.82 -2.85 -9.18
N GLY A 137 1.09 -3.66 -8.43
CA GLY A 137 1.67 -4.72 -7.61
C GLY A 137 2.50 -5.74 -8.41
N GLY A 138 2.06 -6.07 -9.63
CA GLY A 138 2.78 -6.99 -10.50
C GLY A 138 4.08 -6.41 -11.05
N ILE A 139 4.10 -5.11 -11.36
CA ILE A 139 5.34 -4.39 -11.69
C ILE A 139 6.31 -4.45 -10.51
N VAL A 140 5.84 -4.11 -9.30
CA VAL A 140 6.67 -4.13 -8.07
C VAL A 140 7.25 -5.53 -7.83
N LEU A 141 6.42 -6.58 -7.84
CA LEU A 141 6.86 -7.95 -7.62
C LEU A 141 7.79 -8.46 -8.74
N GLY A 142 7.53 -8.06 -9.99
CA GLY A 142 8.40 -8.36 -11.12
C GLY A 142 9.79 -7.78 -10.95
N LEU A 143 9.89 -6.49 -10.63
CA LEU A 143 11.15 -5.80 -10.39
C LEU A 143 11.89 -6.37 -9.16
N LEU A 144 11.16 -6.68 -8.07
CA LEU A 144 11.75 -7.34 -6.91
C LEU A 144 12.28 -8.75 -7.25
N GLY A 145 11.60 -9.50 -8.12
CA GLY A 145 12.07 -10.80 -8.61
C GLY A 145 13.34 -10.70 -9.45
N ILE A 146 13.43 -9.67 -10.31
CA ILE A 146 14.64 -9.35 -11.09
C ILE A 146 15.80 -8.96 -10.15
N VAL A 147 15.56 -8.10 -9.17
CA VAL A 147 16.57 -7.75 -8.14
C VAL A 147 17.02 -8.98 -7.37
N GLY A 148 16.07 -9.82 -6.93
CA GLY A 148 16.35 -11.07 -6.24
C GLY A 148 17.21 -12.02 -7.08
N PHE A 149 16.91 -12.17 -8.37
CA PHE A 149 17.73 -12.93 -9.31
C PHE A 149 19.13 -12.34 -9.47
N ALA A 150 19.24 -11.03 -9.71
CA ALA A 150 20.51 -10.36 -9.94
C ALA A 150 21.47 -10.47 -8.74
N VAL A 151 20.93 -10.44 -7.51
CA VAL A 151 21.74 -10.51 -6.29
C VAL A 151 21.97 -11.95 -5.81
N LEU A 152 20.96 -12.83 -5.90
CA LEU A 152 21.01 -14.18 -5.32
C LEU A 152 21.32 -15.27 -6.36
N GLY A 153 21.33 -14.95 -7.65
CA GLY A 153 21.64 -15.87 -8.75
C GLY A 153 20.63 -17.00 -8.96
N ARG A 154 19.41 -16.89 -8.39
CA ARG A 154 18.40 -17.96 -8.43
C ARG A 154 17.40 -17.72 -9.56
N LEU A 155 17.49 -18.51 -10.63
CA LEU A 155 16.56 -18.44 -11.77
C LEU A 155 15.08 -18.52 -11.37
N SER A 156 14.76 -19.26 -10.29
CA SER A 156 13.38 -19.34 -9.78
C SER A 156 12.82 -17.98 -9.35
N LEU A 157 13.64 -17.04 -8.88
CA LEU A 157 13.21 -15.67 -8.55
C LEU A 157 12.88 -14.86 -9.79
N LEU A 158 13.66 -15.03 -10.86
CA LEU A 158 13.40 -14.39 -12.15
C LEU A 158 12.09 -14.91 -12.74
N ILE A 159 11.94 -16.23 -12.84
CA ILE A 159 10.72 -16.87 -13.37
C ILE A 159 9.50 -16.43 -12.56
N PHE A 160 9.60 -16.44 -11.23
CA PHE A 160 8.51 -16.02 -10.36
C PHE A 160 8.18 -14.54 -10.54
N GLY A 161 9.18 -13.65 -10.57
CA GLY A 161 8.99 -12.23 -10.84
C GLY A 161 8.31 -11.98 -12.18
N LEU A 162 8.82 -12.59 -13.25
CA LEU A 162 8.24 -12.48 -14.60
C LEU A 162 6.83 -13.04 -14.68
N SER A 163 6.53 -14.12 -13.94
CA SER A 163 5.19 -14.69 -13.88
C SER A 163 4.19 -13.76 -13.19
N ASN A 164 4.60 -13.07 -12.11
CA ASN A 164 3.76 -12.04 -11.48
C ASN A 164 3.61 -10.81 -12.39
N ALA A 165 4.67 -10.39 -13.10
CA ALA A 165 4.60 -9.29 -14.06
C ALA A 165 3.70 -9.63 -15.26
N ALA A 166 3.76 -10.86 -15.77
CA ALA A 166 2.85 -11.35 -16.81
C ALA A 166 1.40 -11.40 -16.28
N GLY A 167 1.21 -11.85 -15.03
CA GLY A 167 -0.08 -11.76 -14.34
C GLY A 167 -0.61 -10.33 -14.28
N ALA A 168 0.27 -9.34 -14.11
CA ALA A 168 -0.06 -7.92 -14.14
C ALA A 168 -0.65 -7.48 -15.48
N ALA A 169 -0.29 -8.10 -16.61
CA ALA A 169 -0.87 -7.79 -17.91
C ALA A 169 -2.13 -8.62 -18.20
N LEU A 170 -2.12 -9.89 -17.81
CA LEU A 170 -3.17 -10.85 -18.16
C LEU A 170 -4.42 -10.75 -17.28
N MET A 171 -4.25 -10.59 -15.97
CA MET A 171 -5.37 -10.51 -15.02
C MET A 171 -6.25 -9.27 -15.22
N PRO A 172 -5.70 -8.06 -15.49
CA PRO A 172 -6.53 -6.92 -15.87
C PRO A 172 -6.95 -6.96 -17.34
N GLY A 173 -6.56 -7.95 -18.15
CA GLY A 173 -6.91 -8.05 -19.57
C GLY A 173 -8.40 -7.84 -19.88
N PRO A 174 -9.34 -8.53 -19.19
CA PRO A 174 -10.78 -8.34 -19.34
C PRO A 174 -11.26 -6.91 -19.03
N TRP A 175 -10.45 -6.15 -18.29
CA TRP A 175 -10.69 -4.76 -17.97
C TRP A 175 -10.02 -3.80 -18.98
N LEU A 176 -8.76 -4.07 -19.33
CA LEU A 176 -7.96 -3.28 -20.27
C LEU A 176 -8.61 -3.25 -21.65
N GLU A 177 -9.16 -4.36 -22.12
CA GLU A 177 -9.77 -4.45 -23.44
C GLU A 177 -10.93 -3.44 -23.61
N PRO A 178 -11.97 -3.42 -22.75
CA PRO A 178 -12.99 -2.38 -22.80
C PRO A 178 -12.45 -0.96 -22.65
N MET A 179 -11.42 -0.72 -21.83
CA MET A 179 -10.85 0.62 -21.70
C MET A 179 -10.12 1.07 -22.97
N ILE A 180 -9.44 0.16 -23.66
CA ILE A 180 -8.78 0.47 -24.93
C ILE A 180 -9.82 0.71 -26.02
N GLN A 181 -10.86 -0.12 -26.08
CA GLN A 181 -11.91 -0.04 -27.10
C GLN A 181 -12.83 1.18 -26.91
N PHE A 182 -13.22 1.45 -25.66
CA PHE A 182 -14.24 2.46 -25.34
C PHE A 182 -13.69 3.69 -24.61
N GLY A 183 -12.41 3.72 -24.22
CA GLY A 183 -11.84 4.80 -23.42
C GLY A 183 -11.93 6.18 -24.07
N LYS A 184 -11.91 6.26 -25.41
CA LYS A 184 -12.14 7.50 -26.15
C LYS A 184 -13.58 8.03 -26.04
N LEU A 185 -14.54 7.14 -25.77
CA LEU A 185 -15.96 7.45 -25.58
C LEU A 185 -16.29 7.73 -24.10
N VAL A 186 -15.46 7.23 -23.18
CA VAL A 186 -15.51 7.61 -21.77
C VAL A 186 -14.91 9.00 -21.63
N HIS A 187 -15.71 10.03 -21.86
CA HIS A 187 -15.38 11.41 -21.52
C HIS A 187 -15.18 11.55 -19.99
N THR A 188 -14.00 11.18 -19.50
CA THR A 188 -13.52 11.55 -18.16
C THR A 188 -12.84 12.91 -18.14
N SER A 189 -12.56 13.48 -19.32
CA SER A 189 -11.81 14.72 -19.47
C SER A 189 -12.65 15.83 -20.08
N THR A 190 -12.89 16.88 -19.29
CA THR A 190 -12.87 18.24 -19.84
C THR A 190 -11.54 18.42 -20.58
N PRO A 191 -11.55 18.86 -21.86
CA PRO A 191 -10.37 18.90 -22.74
C PRO A 191 -9.23 19.84 -22.29
N ASN A 192 -9.39 20.58 -21.19
CA ASN A 192 -8.36 21.44 -20.60
C ASN A 192 -7.62 20.81 -19.39
N LEU A 193 -7.79 19.51 -19.14
CA LEU A 193 -7.06 18.82 -18.06
C LEU A 193 -5.58 18.54 -18.35
N ASP A 194 -5.06 18.96 -19.52
CA ASP A 194 -3.66 18.74 -19.91
C ASP A 194 -2.63 19.34 -18.93
N PHE A 195 -3.02 20.31 -18.10
CA PHE A 195 -2.16 20.83 -17.03
C PHE A 195 -2.90 21.22 -15.75
N MET A 196 -4.21 20.96 -15.69
CA MET A 196 -4.98 21.15 -14.46
C MET A 196 -4.74 19.94 -13.55
N TYR A 197 -3.57 19.94 -12.89
CA TYR A 197 -3.53 19.64 -11.46
C TYR A 197 -4.84 20.13 -10.86
N PHE A 198 -5.48 19.28 -10.06
CA PHE A 198 -6.63 19.64 -9.23
C PHE A 198 -6.51 21.07 -8.69
N GLN A 199 -6.98 22.07 -9.44
CA GLN A 199 -6.81 23.47 -9.09
C GLN A 199 -7.85 23.73 -8.02
N GLY A 200 -7.40 23.67 -6.76
CA GLY A 200 -8.25 23.74 -5.58
C GLY A 200 -8.23 22.48 -4.70
N SER A 201 -7.76 21.31 -5.18
CA SER A 201 -7.58 20.18 -4.27
C SER A 201 -6.21 20.24 -3.59
N VAL A 202 -6.21 19.79 -2.35
CA VAL A 202 -5.02 19.68 -1.51
C VAL A 202 -3.88 18.96 -2.23
N ALA A 203 -4.15 18.11 -3.23
CA ALA A 203 -3.19 17.33 -4.00
C ALA A 203 -2.33 18.12 -5.02
N SER A 204 -2.36 19.46 -5.03
CA SER A 204 -1.71 20.30 -6.06
C SER A 204 -0.16 20.28 -6.07
N GLY A 205 0.49 19.61 -5.11
CA GLY A 205 1.95 19.43 -5.12
C GLY A 205 2.43 18.12 -4.50
N PRO A 206 3.63 17.61 -4.85
CA PRO A 206 4.14 16.32 -4.35
C PRO A 206 4.26 16.25 -2.82
N LEU A 207 4.44 17.39 -2.15
CA LEU A 207 4.50 17.48 -0.69
C LEU A 207 3.12 17.39 -0.03
N SER A 208 2.04 17.68 -0.76
CA SER A 208 0.69 17.59 -0.21
C SER A 208 0.26 16.16 0.10
N ALA A 209 0.79 15.19 -0.66
CA ALA A 209 0.63 13.78 -0.34
C ALA A 209 1.20 13.47 1.05
N LEU A 210 2.23 14.19 1.51
CA LEU A 210 2.84 14.03 2.83
C LEU A 210 2.09 14.76 3.96
N ASN A 211 1.06 15.54 3.65
CA ASN A 211 0.33 16.31 4.64
C ASN A 211 -0.51 15.36 5.53
N PRO A 212 -0.25 15.26 6.84
CA PRO A 212 -1.01 14.39 7.73
C PRO A 212 -2.45 14.87 7.96
N TRP A 213 -2.74 16.12 7.59
CA TRP A 213 -4.04 16.74 7.78
C TRP A 213 -4.82 16.79 6.48
N SER A 214 -6.10 16.45 6.60
CA SER A 214 -7.03 16.66 5.52
C SER A 214 -7.48 18.12 5.49
N TYR A 215 -7.02 18.89 4.51
CA TYR A 215 -7.48 20.27 4.30
C TYR A 215 -8.64 20.31 3.31
N GLY A 216 -9.80 19.77 3.69
CA GLY A 216 -11.02 19.90 2.88
C GLY A 216 -12.00 20.87 3.54
N HIS A 217 -12.32 21.98 2.88
CA HIS A 217 -13.55 22.70 3.21
C HIS A 217 -14.72 21.84 2.73
N PHE A 218 -15.58 21.39 3.65
CA PHE A 218 -16.87 20.80 3.27
C PHE A 218 -17.67 21.87 2.51
N ARG A 219 -17.75 21.76 1.18
CA ARG A 219 -18.81 22.43 0.44
C ARG A 219 -20.08 21.61 0.65
N GLU A 220 -21.05 22.17 1.37
CA GLU A 220 -22.33 21.55 1.74
C GLU A 220 -23.12 21.03 0.52
N ASP A 221 -22.85 21.58 -0.67
CA ASP A 221 -23.61 21.30 -1.90
C ASP A 221 -23.13 20.05 -2.67
N THR A 222 -21.95 19.49 -2.34
CA THR A 222 -21.32 18.41 -3.12
C THR A 222 -20.92 17.21 -2.27
N VAL A 223 -21.90 16.64 -1.55
CA VAL A 223 -21.73 15.43 -0.72
C VAL A 223 -21.17 14.24 -1.52
N THR A 224 -21.37 14.19 -2.84
CA THR A 224 -20.95 13.06 -3.68
C THR A 224 -19.61 13.23 -4.40
N THR A 225 -18.98 14.41 -4.36
CA THR A 225 -17.73 14.70 -5.11
C THR A 225 -16.60 15.31 -4.27
N ASN A 226 -16.81 15.56 -2.98
CA ASN A 226 -15.75 16.00 -2.07
C ASN A 226 -14.81 14.84 -1.65
N TYR A 227 -14.31 14.08 -2.64
CA TYR A 227 -13.23 13.10 -2.52
C TYR A 227 -11.89 13.73 -2.10
N GLU A 228 -11.83 15.06 -1.98
CA GLU A 228 -10.65 15.88 -1.71
C GLU A 228 -10.22 15.93 -0.25
N VAL A 229 -10.99 15.31 0.64
CA VAL A 229 -10.52 15.11 2.01
C VAL A 229 -9.24 14.25 1.80
N SER A 230 -8.11 14.74 2.27
CA SER A 230 -6.78 14.31 1.84
C SER A 230 -6.44 12.93 2.42
N VAL A 231 -5.86 12.04 1.61
CA VAL A 231 -5.31 10.76 2.11
C VAL A 231 -3.87 11.06 2.49
N PRO A 232 -3.55 11.23 3.79
CA PRO A 232 -2.16 11.43 4.16
C PRO A 232 -1.38 10.18 3.75
N VAL A 233 -0.25 10.38 3.06
CA VAL A 233 0.83 9.38 3.02
C VAL A 233 1.05 8.92 4.45
N ALA A 234 1.33 7.62 4.58
CA ALA A 234 1.60 6.96 5.84
C ALA A 234 2.78 7.63 6.57
N LEU A 235 2.52 8.74 7.26
CA LEU A 235 3.51 9.51 7.98
C LEU A 235 4.16 8.64 9.06
N ALA A 236 3.41 7.69 9.62
CA ALA A 236 3.97 6.64 10.46
C ALA A 236 5.04 5.78 9.74
N LEU A 237 4.84 5.37 8.49
CA LEU A 237 5.87 4.65 7.72
C LEU A 237 7.05 5.54 7.34
N LEU A 238 6.81 6.82 7.07
CA LEU A 238 7.89 7.79 6.84
C LEU A 238 8.73 7.99 8.10
N ILE A 239 8.10 8.20 9.26
CA ILE A 239 8.77 8.28 10.58
C ILE A 239 9.58 7.02 10.83
N LEU A 240 9.01 5.84 10.57
CA LEU A 240 9.71 4.56 10.70
C LEU A 240 10.90 4.44 9.76
N SER A 241 10.76 4.91 8.52
CA SER A 241 11.86 4.94 7.54
C SER A 241 12.99 5.86 8.01
N VAL A 242 12.67 7.07 8.46
CA VAL A 242 13.66 8.02 9.01
C VAL A 242 14.33 7.45 10.26
N ALA A 243 13.57 6.84 11.17
CA ALA A 243 14.11 6.17 12.35
C ALA A 243 15.05 5.03 11.98
N GLY A 244 14.66 4.19 11.02
CA GLY A 244 15.50 3.11 10.47
C GLY A 244 16.81 3.64 9.88
N LEU A 245 16.75 4.74 9.12
CA LEU A 245 17.94 5.40 8.55
C LEU A 245 18.89 5.92 9.64
N ILE A 246 18.35 6.61 10.65
CA ILE A 246 19.13 7.12 11.78
C ILE A 246 19.79 5.95 12.53
N LEU A 247 19.04 4.90 12.84
CA LEU A 247 19.57 3.73 13.54
C LEU A 247 20.62 3.01 12.70
N TRP A 248 20.39 2.83 11.41
CA TRP A 248 21.35 2.17 10.51
C TRP A 248 22.68 2.94 10.45
N LYS A 249 22.63 4.27 10.37
CA LYS A 249 23.84 5.12 10.38
C LYS A 249 24.67 4.97 11.65
N HIS A 250 24.03 4.76 12.81
CA HIS A 250 24.72 4.67 14.11
C HIS A 250 25.08 3.23 14.49
N PHE A 251 24.31 2.26 14.03
CA PHE A 251 24.41 0.84 14.40
C PHE A 251 24.27 -0.04 13.15
N PRO A 252 25.22 0.02 12.20
CA PRO A 252 25.16 -0.79 11.00
C PRO A 252 25.41 -2.27 11.31
N LYS A 253 24.48 -3.13 10.89
CA LYS A 253 24.61 -4.59 10.99
C LYS A 253 25.77 -5.09 10.14
N GLN A 254 26.63 -5.91 10.73
CA GLN A 254 27.60 -6.71 9.97
C GLN A 254 26.90 -7.93 9.36
N SER A 255 26.05 -7.71 8.36
CA SER A 255 25.39 -8.79 7.61
C SER A 255 26.32 -9.37 6.54
N SER A 256 26.02 -10.58 6.06
CA SER A 256 26.68 -11.13 4.87
C SER A 256 26.58 -10.16 3.68
N ARG A 257 27.60 -10.13 2.83
CA ARG A 257 27.67 -9.23 1.65
C ARG A 257 26.42 -9.38 0.77
N THR A 258 25.96 -10.62 0.59
CA THR A 258 24.75 -10.95 -0.18
C THR A 258 23.50 -10.31 0.41
N THR A 259 23.26 -10.47 1.72
CA THR A 259 22.08 -9.89 2.40
C THR A 259 22.12 -8.36 2.33
N ARG A 260 23.29 -7.76 2.54
CA ARG A 260 23.47 -6.31 2.46
C ARG A 260 23.15 -5.80 1.05
N ASN A 261 23.72 -6.43 0.02
CA ASN A 261 23.48 -6.06 -1.36
C ASN A 261 21.98 -6.17 -1.72
N LEU A 262 21.33 -7.24 -1.28
CA LEU A 262 19.89 -7.45 -1.49
C LEU A 262 19.07 -6.30 -0.86
N LEU A 263 19.31 -6.01 0.43
CA LEU A 263 18.62 -4.93 1.14
C LEU A 263 18.85 -3.56 0.48
N CYS A 264 20.09 -3.25 0.09
CA CYS A 264 20.41 -2.00 -0.61
C CYS A 264 19.74 -1.91 -1.98
N SER A 265 19.71 -2.99 -2.77
CA SER A 265 19.06 -3.01 -4.07
C SER A 265 17.55 -2.87 -3.96
N VAL A 266 16.91 -3.55 -3.00
CA VAL A 266 15.47 -3.39 -2.73
C VAL A 266 15.16 -1.98 -2.22
N LEU A 267 16.01 -1.42 -1.36
CA LEU A 267 15.89 -0.03 -0.89
C LEU A 267 15.97 0.96 -2.06
N ALA A 268 16.98 0.83 -2.91
CA ALA A 268 17.17 1.71 -4.07
C ALA A 268 15.99 1.64 -5.04
N LEU A 269 15.52 0.41 -5.35
CA LEU A 269 14.33 0.20 -6.17
C LEU A 269 13.08 0.85 -5.55
N SER A 270 12.87 0.68 -4.25
CA SER A 270 11.70 1.22 -3.54
C SER A 270 11.71 2.75 -3.51
N CYS A 271 12.89 3.37 -3.33
CA CYS A 271 13.06 4.82 -3.45
C CYS A 271 12.77 5.30 -4.87
N ALA A 272 13.31 4.64 -5.89
CA ALA A 272 13.07 5.00 -7.29
C ALA A 272 11.58 4.91 -7.65
N LEU A 273 10.91 3.82 -7.29
CA LEU A 273 9.47 3.66 -7.51
C LEU A 273 8.64 4.68 -6.73
N GLY A 274 9.01 4.97 -5.48
CA GLY A 274 8.35 6.00 -4.68
C GLY A 274 8.47 7.39 -5.31
N VAL A 275 9.64 7.75 -5.82
CA VAL A 275 9.87 9.01 -6.56
C VAL A 275 9.06 9.04 -7.85
N ILE A 276 9.04 7.96 -8.64
CA ILE A 276 8.22 7.86 -9.86
C ILE A 276 6.73 8.04 -9.55
N CYS A 277 6.25 7.48 -8.43
CA CYS A 277 4.87 7.67 -7.99
C CYS A 277 4.59 9.14 -7.61
N MET A 278 5.52 9.82 -6.95
CA MET A 278 5.33 11.22 -6.54
C MET A 278 5.49 12.23 -7.67
N LEU A 279 6.33 11.94 -8.66
CA LEU A 279 6.60 12.83 -9.79
C LEU A 279 5.63 12.53 -10.93
N VAL A 280 4.51 13.26 -10.95
CA VAL A 280 3.49 13.21 -12.02
C VAL A 280 4.12 13.40 -13.41
N GLY A 281 5.15 14.25 -13.52
CA GLY A 281 5.90 14.45 -14.77
C GLY A 281 6.64 13.21 -15.29
N CYS A 282 6.93 12.21 -14.45
CA CYS A 282 7.49 10.95 -14.91
C CYS A 282 6.43 10.00 -15.49
N SER A 283 5.14 10.22 -15.25
CA SER A 283 4.07 9.40 -15.84
C SER A 283 3.97 9.55 -17.36
N SER A 284 4.33 10.71 -17.91
CA SER A 284 4.36 10.96 -19.35
C SER A 284 5.41 10.13 -20.08
N VAL A 285 6.53 9.82 -19.41
CA VAL A 285 7.58 8.91 -19.91
C VAL A 285 7.03 7.49 -20.10
N PHE A 286 6.03 7.10 -19.31
CA PHE A 286 5.32 5.83 -19.45
C PHE A 286 4.03 5.96 -20.29
N GLY A 287 3.98 6.90 -21.24
CA GLY A 287 2.84 7.08 -22.13
C GLY A 287 1.54 7.46 -21.40
N ASN A 288 1.64 8.20 -20.29
CA ASN A 288 0.51 8.54 -19.41
C ASN A 288 -0.24 7.31 -18.88
N LEU A 289 0.39 6.13 -18.88
CA LEU A 289 -0.22 4.92 -18.34
C LEU A 289 -0.58 5.08 -16.86
N PHE A 290 0.22 5.87 -16.11
CA PHE A 290 -0.13 6.27 -14.75
C PHE A 290 -1.11 7.44 -14.69
N GLY A 291 -1.28 8.25 -15.74
CA GLY A 291 -2.27 9.33 -15.84
C GLY A 291 -3.72 8.82 -15.81
N ILE A 292 -3.98 7.66 -16.41
CA ILE A 292 -5.28 6.95 -16.34
C ILE A 292 -5.52 6.36 -14.92
N VAL A 293 -4.46 6.18 -14.15
CA VAL A 293 -4.46 5.53 -12.82
C VAL A 293 -4.64 6.54 -11.67
N GLN A 294 -4.58 7.85 -11.94
CA GLN A 294 -4.53 8.89 -10.89
C GLN A 294 -5.91 9.22 -10.32
N PHE A 295 -6.38 8.38 -9.41
CA PHE A 295 -7.03 8.96 -8.24
C PHE A 295 -5.96 9.22 -7.17
N PRO A 296 -5.93 10.41 -6.53
CA PRO A 296 -4.91 10.77 -5.54
C PRO A 296 -4.73 9.71 -4.43
N HIS A 297 -5.82 9.04 -4.05
CA HIS A 297 -5.79 8.00 -3.02
C HIS A 297 -5.01 6.73 -3.43
N ARG A 298 -4.98 6.38 -4.73
CA ARG A 298 -4.20 5.24 -5.25
C ARG A 298 -2.70 5.50 -5.19
N LEU A 299 -2.32 6.73 -5.55
CA LEU A 299 -0.93 7.17 -5.49
C LEU A 299 -0.38 7.02 -4.06
N VAL A 300 -1.19 7.39 -3.08
CA VAL A 300 -0.83 7.26 -1.66
C VAL A 300 -0.65 5.79 -1.27
N ALA A 301 -1.50 4.88 -1.74
CA ALA A 301 -1.31 3.44 -1.50
C ALA A 301 0.02 2.92 -2.06
N TYR A 302 0.41 3.37 -3.26
CA TYR A 302 1.68 3.00 -3.90
C TYR A 302 2.89 3.54 -3.14
N VAL A 303 2.85 4.82 -2.74
CA VAL A 303 3.88 5.44 -1.90
C VAL A 303 4.01 4.71 -0.56
N ASN A 304 2.88 4.32 0.06
CA ASN A 304 2.87 3.58 1.32
C ASN A 304 3.52 2.20 1.17
N LEU A 305 3.30 1.51 0.05
CA LEU A 305 3.97 0.23 -0.24
C LEU A 305 5.48 0.41 -0.37
N CYS A 306 5.93 1.46 -1.07
CA CYS A 306 7.36 1.81 -1.15
C CYS A 306 7.95 2.12 0.22
N LEU A 307 7.26 2.92 1.04
CA LEU A 307 7.69 3.26 2.40
C LEU A 307 7.77 2.04 3.32
N LEU A 308 6.86 1.08 3.17
CA LEU A 308 6.93 -0.19 3.89
C LEU A 308 8.23 -0.95 3.55
N LEU A 309 8.55 -1.10 2.27
CA LEU A 309 9.80 -1.74 1.83
C LEU A 309 11.04 -0.98 2.31
N ILE A 310 11.03 0.35 2.20
CA ILE A 310 12.10 1.22 2.71
C ILE A 310 12.32 0.98 4.21
N ALA A 311 11.25 1.02 5.02
CA ALA A 311 11.32 0.79 6.45
C ALA A 311 11.88 -0.61 6.76
N LEU A 312 11.36 -1.66 6.12
CA LEU A 312 11.84 -3.04 6.31
C LEU A 312 13.32 -3.17 5.95
N CYS A 313 13.76 -2.60 4.84
CA CYS A 313 15.16 -2.63 4.43
C CYS A 313 16.08 -1.92 5.41
N LEU A 314 15.72 -0.69 5.82
CA LEU A 314 16.51 0.10 6.75
C LEU A 314 16.63 -0.58 8.11
N PHE A 315 15.53 -1.08 8.68
CA PHE A 315 15.57 -1.84 9.93
C PHE A 315 16.31 -3.18 9.79
N GLY A 316 16.30 -3.81 8.62
CA GLY A 316 17.08 -5.01 8.32
C GLY A 316 18.59 -4.80 8.32
N MET A 317 19.02 -3.56 8.10
CA MET A 317 20.43 -3.15 8.13
C MET A 317 20.90 -2.68 9.53
N VAL A 318 20.04 -2.67 10.54
CA VAL A 318 20.40 -2.27 11.92
C VAL A 318 20.94 -3.46 12.73
N ASP A 319 22.02 -3.23 13.48
CA ASP A 319 22.53 -4.18 14.47
C ASP A 319 21.73 -4.09 15.78
N TRP A 320 20.69 -4.94 15.87
CA TRP A 320 19.82 -5.00 17.04
C TRP A 320 20.49 -5.54 18.30
N GLN A 321 21.58 -6.33 18.16
CA GLN A 321 22.30 -6.86 19.32
C GLN A 321 23.13 -5.76 19.97
N GLN A 322 23.89 -5.01 19.14
CA GLN A 322 24.66 -3.87 19.62
C GLN A 322 23.76 -2.79 20.21
N LEU A 323 22.62 -2.52 19.57
CA LEU A 323 21.65 -1.55 20.03
C LEU A 323 21.01 -1.96 21.36
N GLY A 324 20.63 -3.22 21.52
CA GLY A 324 20.05 -3.76 22.75
C GLY A 324 20.98 -3.72 23.96
N ALA A 325 22.29 -3.78 23.75
CA ALA A 325 23.30 -3.65 24.81
C ALA A 325 23.49 -2.20 25.32
N ARG A 326 22.93 -1.19 24.63
CA ARG A 326 23.06 0.22 25.04
C ARG A 326 22.04 0.56 26.13
N ARG A 327 22.52 1.23 27.19
CA ARG A 327 21.69 1.76 28.29
C ARG A 327 20.50 2.61 27.83
N ASN A 328 20.64 3.34 26.71
CA ASN A 328 19.60 4.24 26.19
C ASN A 328 18.60 3.55 25.25
N TRP A 329 18.68 2.23 25.04
CA TRP A 329 17.78 1.53 24.12
C TRP A 329 16.28 1.68 24.45
N PRO A 330 15.84 1.60 25.72
CA PRO A 330 14.44 1.84 26.06
C PRO A 330 13.94 3.21 25.61
N LEU A 331 14.78 4.25 25.67
CA LEU A 331 14.43 5.60 25.22
C LEU A 331 14.23 5.65 23.71
N TRP A 332 15.04 4.94 22.93
CA TRP A 332 14.86 4.85 21.47
C TRP A 332 13.54 4.16 21.09
N ARG A 333 13.17 3.08 21.78
CA ARG A 333 11.85 2.43 21.57
C ARG A 333 10.71 3.42 21.78
N VAL A 334 10.75 4.20 22.86
CA VAL A 334 9.74 5.23 23.16
C VAL A 334 9.74 6.33 22.09
N ARG A 335 10.91 6.82 21.68
CA ARG A 335 11.05 7.85 20.64
C ARG A 335 10.50 7.43 19.27
N ILE A 336 10.49 6.13 18.97
CA ILE A 336 9.90 5.59 17.73
C ILE A 336 8.40 5.31 17.94
N ALA A 337 8.02 4.70 19.07
CA ALA A 337 6.65 4.30 19.34
C ALA A 337 5.70 5.49 19.45
N VAL A 338 6.08 6.52 20.22
CA VAL A 338 5.19 7.65 20.55
C VAL A 338 4.73 8.39 19.28
N PRO A 339 5.61 8.81 18.35
CA PRO A 339 5.16 9.47 17.13
C PRO A 339 4.29 8.57 16.24
N VAL A 340 4.63 7.29 16.11
CA VAL A 340 3.86 6.34 15.28
C VAL A 340 2.45 6.14 15.84
N ILE A 341 2.34 5.91 17.15
CA ILE A 341 1.05 5.74 17.84
C ILE A 341 0.24 7.03 17.79
N LEU A 342 0.88 8.18 18.02
CA LEU A 342 0.21 9.48 17.98
C LEU A 342 -0.36 9.78 16.58
N ILE A 343 0.43 9.58 15.53
CA ILE A 343 -0.03 9.77 14.14
C ILE A 343 -1.17 8.80 13.80
N ALA A 344 -1.06 7.53 14.21
CA ALA A 344 -2.12 6.55 14.03
C ALA A 344 -3.41 6.96 14.76
N ALA A 345 -3.30 7.42 16.01
CA ALA A 345 -4.44 7.86 16.81
C ALA A 345 -5.09 9.11 16.22
N LEU A 346 -4.31 10.11 15.81
CA LEU A 346 -4.81 11.30 15.11
C LEU A 346 -5.49 10.94 13.78
N GLY A 347 -4.91 9.99 13.04
CA GLY A 347 -5.52 9.44 11.83
C GLY A 347 -6.86 8.75 12.11
N LEU A 348 -6.99 8.03 13.22
CA LEU A 348 -8.25 7.41 13.63
C LEU A 348 -9.29 8.46 14.07
N ILE A 349 -8.88 9.43 14.89
CA ILE A 349 -9.77 10.49 15.38
C ILE A 349 -10.32 11.31 14.21
N SER A 350 -9.48 11.71 13.26
CA SER A 350 -9.93 12.46 12.08
C SER A 350 -10.94 11.66 11.24
N LYS A 351 -10.74 10.34 11.11
CA LYS A 351 -11.70 9.45 10.45
C LYS A 351 -13.03 9.34 11.20
N LEU A 352 -13.01 9.18 12.52
CA LEU A 352 -14.23 9.10 13.34
C LEU A 352 -15.02 10.42 13.30
N ALA A 353 -14.34 11.55 13.37
CA ALA A 353 -14.95 12.87 13.22
C ALA A 353 -15.61 13.04 11.84
N TYR A 354 -14.96 12.57 10.78
CA TYR A 354 -15.53 12.59 9.44
C TYR A 354 -16.81 11.74 9.33
N VAL A 355 -16.82 10.52 9.88
CA VAL A 355 -18.01 9.66 9.89
C VAL A 355 -19.16 10.32 10.64
N GLN A 356 -18.90 10.90 11.81
CA GLN A 356 -19.91 11.61 12.58
C GLN A 356 -20.48 12.82 11.83
N ALA A 357 -19.63 13.58 11.15
CA ALA A 357 -20.07 14.71 10.32
C ALA A 357 -20.94 14.24 9.14
N ALA A 358 -20.57 13.15 8.47
CA ALA A 358 -21.35 12.58 7.38
C ALA A 358 -22.73 12.11 7.87
N ASP A 359 -22.80 11.40 9.00
CA ASP A 359 -24.07 10.93 9.59
C ASP A 359 -25.04 12.07 9.90
N LEU A 360 -24.52 13.21 10.40
CA LEU A 360 -25.34 14.40 10.67
C LEU A 360 -25.93 14.99 9.40
N VAL A 361 -25.17 15.05 8.31
CA VAL A 361 -25.66 15.52 7.01
C VAL A 361 -26.74 14.59 6.46
N PHE A 362 -26.57 13.27 6.57
CA PHE A 362 -27.57 12.30 6.11
C PHE A 362 -28.86 12.31 6.92
N ARG A 363 -28.81 12.60 8.23
CA ARG A 363 -30.03 12.69 9.07
C ARG A 363 -30.85 13.96 8.81
N ASN A 364 -30.23 15.01 8.29
CA ASN A 364 -30.87 16.29 8.03
C ASN A 364 -31.45 16.40 6.60
N ARG A 365 -31.32 15.34 5.80
CA ARG A 365 -31.95 15.16 4.49
C ARG A 365 -33.03 14.09 4.61
#